data_AF-A0A365YX93-F1
#
_entry.id   AF-A0A365YX93-F1
#
_cell.length_a   1.000
_cell.length_b   1.000
_cell.length_c   1.000
_cell.angle_alpha   90.00
_cell.angle_beta   90.00
_cell.angle_gamma   90.00
#
_symmetry.space_group_name_H-M   'P 1'
#
loop_
_entity.id
_entity.type
_entity.pdbx_description
1 polymer ?
#
loop_
_entity_poly.entity_id
_entity_poly.type
_entity_poly.pdbx_seq_one_letter_code
_entity_poly.pdbx_strand_id
1 'polypeptide(L)'
;LAHQHRAQGRPTTSLAWGLWEQASDMTGKLSGAQRRLSRRDGIVGLSVGEGLALFDAALACGEAVVLPVKVDLAALVRGVPEEVPALWRGLVRRPARRAAQAASGGGESLVQRLAGLADADRERLLLDLVRTHAAAVLGRGASDVIGPEQAFKQLGFDSLTAVELRNRLNQATGLRLPATLVFDHPNPTALAHHLRDELLPDVPPPVDLNAREAEIRKVLASVPLSRLREVGVLDALMRLADAADATDTPVEAAPQGARADETDLIAAMDADSLVARALGSAAS
;
A
#
# COMPACT_ATOMS: atom_id res chain seq x y z
N LEU A 1 28.14 -24.77 24.73
CA LEU A 1 28.67 -26.09 25.16
C LEU A 1 29.49 -26.79 24.07
N ALA A 2 28.92 -27.16 22.92
CA ALA A 2 29.66 -27.90 21.88
C ALA A 2 30.90 -27.15 21.33
N HIS A 3 30.80 -25.83 21.08
CA HIS A 3 31.96 -25.00 20.73
C HIS A 3 33.08 -25.03 21.78
N GLN A 4 32.71 -24.99 23.06
CA GLN A 4 33.66 -24.98 24.17
C GLN A 4 34.39 -26.32 24.28
N HIS A 5 33.69 -27.44 24.08
CA HIS A 5 34.31 -28.76 24.07
C HIS A 5 35.27 -28.94 22.88
N ARG A 6 34.91 -28.43 21.69
CA ARG A 6 35.80 -28.46 20.53
C ARG A 6 37.03 -27.57 20.69
N ALA A 7 36.89 -26.39 21.29
CA ALA A 7 38.04 -25.53 21.64
C ALA A 7 39.01 -26.23 22.62
N GLN A 8 38.52 -27.21 23.38
CA GLN A 8 39.30 -28.06 24.29
C GLN A 8 39.78 -29.37 23.63
N GLY A 9 39.69 -29.50 22.30
CA GLY A 9 40.15 -30.67 21.55
C GLY A 9 39.24 -31.90 21.64
N ARG A 10 38.02 -31.77 22.20
CA ARG A 10 37.08 -32.89 22.32
C ARG A 10 36.17 -32.93 21.08
N PRO A 11 36.03 -34.08 20.40
CA PRO A 11 35.11 -34.19 19.27
C PRO A 11 33.68 -34.12 19.80
N THR A 12 33.00 -33.01 19.55
CA THR A 12 31.62 -32.78 20.02
C THR A 12 30.84 -31.99 18.97
N THR A 13 29.80 -32.60 18.42
CA THR A 13 28.87 -31.97 17.47
C THR A 13 27.50 -31.87 18.11
N SER A 14 26.86 -30.70 18.00
CA SER A 14 25.46 -30.48 18.40
C SER A 14 24.62 -30.19 17.17
N LEU A 15 23.49 -30.90 17.04
CA LEU A 15 22.58 -30.76 15.91
C LEU A 15 21.26 -30.15 16.41
N ALA A 16 20.92 -28.96 15.92
CA ALA A 16 19.60 -28.37 16.09
C ALA A 16 18.73 -28.78 14.90
N TRP A 17 17.77 -29.68 15.09
CA TRP A 17 16.98 -30.20 13.97
C TRP A 17 15.88 -29.23 13.52
N GLY A 18 15.74 -29.06 12.20
CA GLY A 18 14.62 -28.37 11.58
C GLY A 18 13.32 -29.17 11.62
N LEU A 19 12.35 -28.74 10.79
CA LEU A 19 11.02 -29.37 10.71
C LEU A 19 11.11 -30.81 10.19
N TRP A 20 10.37 -31.74 10.80
CA TRP A 20 10.20 -33.12 10.33
C TRP A 20 8.84 -33.34 9.69
N GLU A 21 8.78 -34.21 8.69
CA GLU A 21 7.55 -34.57 7.99
C GLU A 21 6.63 -35.42 8.88
N GLN A 22 7.20 -36.34 9.65
CA GLN A 22 6.48 -37.18 10.60
C GLN A 22 6.13 -36.37 11.87
N ALA A 23 4.86 -36.42 12.25
CA ALA A 23 4.45 -35.97 13.58
C ALA A 23 4.90 -37.01 14.62
N SER A 24 5.90 -36.66 15.43
CA SER A 24 6.23 -37.39 16.65
C SER A 24 5.72 -36.59 17.86
N ASP A 25 5.74 -37.18 19.05
CA ASP A 25 5.38 -36.47 20.29
C ASP A 25 6.21 -35.19 20.52
N MET A 26 7.42 -35.10 19.95
CA MET A 26 8.29 -33.92 20.03
C MET A 26 7.94 -32.82 19.00
N THR A 27 7.34 -33.15 17.86
CA THR A 27 6.99 -32.19 16.77
C THR A 27 5.48 -32.01 16.59
N GLY A 28 4.66 -32.76 17.33
CA GLY A 28 3.20 -32.77 17.27
C GLY A 28 2.52 -31.46 17.70
N LYS A 29 3.23 -30.57 18.40
CA LYS A 29 2.70 -29.27 18.86
C LYS A 29 2.62 -28.20 17.77
N LEU A 30 3.15 -28.44 16.56
CA LEU A 30 2.99 -27.51 15.46
C LEU A 30 1.58 -27.60 14.88
N SER A 31 0.83 -26.49 14.96
CA SER A 31 -0.51 -26.39 14.39
C SER A 31 -0.45 -26.57 12.85
N GLY A 32 -1.57 -26.97 12.25
CA GLY A 32 -1.65 -27.09 10.78
C GLY A 32 -1.33 -25.78 10.04
N ALA A 33 -1.60 -24.62 10.68
CA ALA A 33 -1.22 -23.32 10.16
C ALA A 33 0.30 -23.11 10.15
N GLN A 34 1.01 -23.53 11.20
CA GLN A 34 2.46 -23.37 11.33
C GLN A 34 3.24 -24.24 10.34
N ARG A 35 2.70 -25.42 9.99
CA ARG A 35 3.23 -26.25 8.89
C ARG A 35 3.05 -25.61 7.52
N ARG A 36 1.93 -24.92 7.28
CA ARG A 36 1.67 -24.21 6.01
C ARG A 36 2.51 -22.94 5.86
N LEU A 37 2.68 -22.19 6.96
CA LEU A 37 3.57 -21.02 7.04
C LEU A 37 5.01 -21.42 6.75
N SER A 38 5.52 -22.47 7.42
CA SER A 38 6.88 -22.98 7.18
C SER A 38 7.12 -23.35 5.72
N ARG A 39 6.16 -24.05 5.09
CA ARG A 39 6.24 -24.41 3.65
C ARG A 39 6.26 -23.18 2.74
N ARG A 40 5.62 -22.08 3.14
CA ARG A 40 5.57 -20.85 2.36
C ARG A 40 6.85 -20.02 2.48
N ASP A 41 7.51 -20.09 3.62
CA ASP A 41 8.87 -19.57 3.84
C ASP A 41 9.96 -20.52 3.32
N GLY A 42 9.58 -21.51 2.51
CA GLY A 42 10.49 -22.47 1.89
C GLY A 42 11.04 -23.54 2.84
N ILE A 43 10.65 -23.58 4.12
CA ILE A 43 11.08 -24.62 5.06
C ILE A 43 10.15 -25.82 4.95
N VAL A 44 10.70 -26.95 4.50
CA VAL A 44 9.95 -28.18 4.27
C VAL A 44 10.34 -29.23 5.31
N GLY A 45 9.38 -30.11 5.66
CA GLY A 45 9.64 -31.21 6.56
C GLY A 45 10.68 -32.19 5.99
N LEU A 46 11.62 -32.58 6.84
CA LEU A 46 12.57 -33.66 6.61
C LEU A 46 11.87 -35.01 6.75
N SER A 47 12.02 -35.88 5.76
CA SER A 47 11.71 -37.30 5.94
C SER A 47 12.79 -37.97 6.81
N VAL A 48 12.50 -39.16 7.34
CA VAL A 48 13.48 -39.93 8.13
C VAL A 48 14.76 -40.23 7.37
N GLY A 49 14.65 -40.61 6.10
CA GLY A 49 15.82 -40.87 5.25
C GLY A 49 16.69 -39.63 5.04
N GLU A 50 16.07 -38.47 4.80
CA GLU A 50 16.79 -37.20 4.66
C GLU A 50 17.43 -36.76 5.98
N GLY A 51 16.75 -36.98 7.10
CA GLY A 51 17.30 -36.72 8.44
C GLY A 51 18.55 -37.53 8.71
N LEU A 52 18.53 -38.84 8.44
CA LEU A 52 19.71 -39.70 8.61
C LEU A 52 20.86 -39.30 7.68
N ALA A 53 20.57 -38.98 6.42
CA ALA A 53 21.60 -38.49 5.49
C ALA A 53 22.25 -37.18 5.97
N LEU A 54 21.46 -36.25 6.53
CA LEU A 54 21.98 -35.02 7.10
C LEU A 54 22.73 -35.24 8.42
N PHE A 55 22.38 -36.26 9.20
CA PHE A 55 23.13 -36.66 10.38
C PHE A 55 24.55 -37.12 9.99
N ASP A 56 24.66 -37.99 8.99
CA ASP A 56 25.96 -38.45 8.50
C ASP A 56 26.79 -37.29 7.95
N ALA A 57 26.16 -36.39 7.18
CA ALA A 57 26.81 -35.18 6.67
C ALA A 57 27.27 -34.24 7.80
N ALA A 58 26.47 -34.08 8.87
CA ALA A 58 26.82 -33.28 10.04
C ALA A 58 28.05 -33.83 10.79
N LEU A 59 28.20 -35.15 10.86
CA LEU A 59 29.40 -35.75 11.46
C LEU A 59 30.64 -35.54 10.59
N ALA A 60 30.49 -35.52 9.27
CA ALA A 60 31.58 -35.32 8.32
C ALA A 60 32.02 -33.86 8.13
N CYS A 61 31.13 -32.87 8.38
CA CYS A 61 31.41 -31.47 8.09
C CYS A 61 32.42 -30.79 9.04
N GLY A 62 32.75 -31.42 10.17
CA GLY A 62 33.75 -30.91 11.11
C GLY A 62 33.28 -29.75 12.02
N GLU A 63 32.05 -29.26 11.85
CA GLU A 63 31.50 -28.14 12.61
C GLU A 63 31.00 -28.52 14.01
N ALA A 64 31.11 -27.58 14.95
CA ALA A 64 30.70 -27.79 16.35
C ALA A 64 29.18 -27.77 16.55
N VAL A 65 28.50 -26.92 15.81
CA VAL A 65 27.06 -26.71 15.89
C VAL A 65 26.52 -26.62 14.47
N VAL A 66 25.54 -27.46 14.15
CA VAL A 66 24.90 -27.47 12.82
C VAL A 66 23.39 -27.49 12.94
N LEU A 67 22.72 -26.94 11.94
CA LEU A 67 21.27 -26.90 11.82
C LEU A 67 20.85 -27.68 10.56
N PRO A 68 20.56 -28.98 10.68
CA PRO A 68 19.98 -29.74 9.57
C PRO A 68 18.57 -29.22 9.25
N VAL A 69 18.41 -28.64 8.07
CA VAL A 69 17.12 -28.11 7.60
C VAL A 69 16.97 -28.36 6.10
N LYS A 70 15.75 -28.67 5.68
CA LYS A 70 15.37 -28.79 4.26
C LYS A 70 14.70 -27.51 3.79
N VAL A 71 15.28 -26.90 2.78
CA VAL A 71 14.79 -25.63 2.20
C VAL A 71 14.43 -25.85 0.73
N ASP A 72 13.16 -25.64 0.39
CA ASP A 72 12.71 -25.51 -1.00
C ASP A 72 12.91 -24.06 -1.45
N LEU A 73 14.10 -23.82 -1.98
CA LEU A 73 14.50 -22.52 -2.52
C LEU A 73 13.62 -22.09 -3.71
N ALA A 74 13.06 -23.02 -4.46
CA ALA A 74 12.19 -22.71 -5.60
C ALA A 74 10.80 -22.24 -5.13
N ALA A 75 10.27 -22.83 -4.06
CA ALA A 75 9.07 -22.33 -3.39
C ALA A 75 9.29 -20.92 -2.82
N LEU A 76 10.47 -20.64 -2.24
CA LEU A 76 10.82 -19.32 -1.71
C LEU A 76 10.80 -18.23 -2.80
N VAL A 77 11.32 -18.52 -3.99
CA VAL A 77 11.31 -17.58 -5.14
C VAL A 77 9.90 -17.37 -5.70
N ARG A 78 9.06 -18.41 -5.72
CA ARG A 78 7.67 -18.30 -6.23
C ARG A 78 6.73 -17.61 -5.24
N GLY A 79 6.98 -17.75 -3.94
CA GLY A 79 6.10 -17.25 -2.88
C GLY A 79 6.27 -15.76 -2.53
N VAL A 80 7.41 -15.15 -2.87
CA VAL A 80 7.72 -13.76 -2.54
C VAL A 80 8.23 -13.01 -3.79
N PRO A 81 7.36 -12.24 -4.48
CA PRO A 81 7.73 -11.60 -5.75
C PRO A 81 8.83 -10.53 -5.64
N GLU A 82 8.95 -9.83 -4.51
CA GLU A 82 9.83 -8.65 -4.41
C GLU A 82 11.04 -8.82 -3.47
N GLU A 83 10.97 -9.55 -2.35
CA GLU A 83 12.11 -9.64 -1.41
C GLU A 83 12.31 -11.03 -0.80
N VAL A 84 13.24 -11.79 -1.38
CA VAL A 84 13.85 -12.93 -0.67
C VAL A 84 14.58 -12.36 0.56
N PRO A 85 14.31 -12.88 1.78
CA PRO A 85 14.97 -12.40 3.00
C PRO A 85 16.49 -12.43 2.85
N ALA A 86 17.19 -11.45 3.43
CA ALA A 86 18.62 -11.22 3.19
C ALA A 86 19.50 -12.47 3.37
N LEU A 87 19.16 -13.32 4.34
CA LEU A 87 19.85 -14.58 4.63
C LEU A 87 19.81 -15.59 3.47
N TRP A 88 18.79 -15.54 2.62
CA TRP A 88 18.57 -16.52 1.55
C TRP A 88 19.09 -16.05 0.18
N ARG A 89 19.38 -14.75 0.00
CA ARG A 89 19.78 -14.19 -1.31
C ARG A 89 21.03 -14.84 -1.91
N GLY A 90 21.97 -15.29 -1.07
CA GLY A 90 23.18 -15.97 -1.51
C GLY A 90 22.96 -17.41 -2.00
N LEU A 91 21.80 -18.00 -1.68
CA LEU A 91 21.44 -19.38 -2.02
C LEU A 91 20.51 -19.48 -3.24
N VAL A 92 19.90 -18.37 -3.66
CA VAL A 92 18.98 -18.33 -4.81
C VAL A 92 19.57 -17.58 -5.99
N ARG A 93 19.67 -18.27 -7.12
CA ARG A 93 20.14 -17.71 -8.39
C ARG A 93 18.98 -16.95 -9.06
N ARG A 94 18.92 -15.62 -8.91
CA ARG A 94 17.96 -14.80 -9.69
C ARG A 94 18.49 -14.63 -11.12
N PRO A 95 17.72 -14.93 -12.17
CA PRO A 95 18.01 -14.37 -13.48
C PRO A 95 17.86 -12.84 -13.40
N ALA A 96 18.79 -12.11 -14.03
CA ALA A 96 18.83 -10.66 -14.03
C ALA A 96 17.49 -10.07 -14.53
N ARG A 97 16.96 -9.12 -13.77
CA ARG A 97 15.65 -8.50 -13.91
C ARG A 97 15.50 -7.80 -15.27
N ARG A 98 14.82 -8.43 -16.23
CA ARG A 98 14.04 -7.74 -17.27
C ARG A 98 12.57 -7.89 -16.91
N ALA A 99 12.09 -7.00 -16.05
CA ALA A 99 10.66 -6.85 -15.76
C ALA A 99 10.39 -5.44 -15.22
N ALA A 100 10.73 -4.44 -16.01
CA ALA A 100 9.83 -3.30 -16.20
C ALA A 100 9.02 -3.65 -17.46
N GLN A 101 7.70 -3.46 -17.44
CA GLN A 101 6.72 -3.86 -18.48
C GLN A 101 6.11 -5.27 -18.33
N ALA A 102 5.41 -5.53 -17.22
CA ALA A 102 4.35 -6.55 -17.18
C ALA A 102 3.24 -6.24 -16.15
N ALA A 103 3.08 -4.98 -15.72
CA ALA A 103 1.97 -4.53 -14.88
C ALA A 103 0.85 -3.84 -15.70
N SER A 104 0.82 -4.09 -17.01
CA SER A 104 -0.24 -3.64 -17.92
C SER A 104 -0.93 -4.85 -18.54
N GLY A 105 -1.32 -5.82 -17.69
CA GLY A 105 -2.35 -6.77 -18.06
C GLY A 105 -3.69 -6.07 -17.91
N GLY A 106 -4.46 -5.94 -19.00
CA GLY A 106 -5.67 -5.12 -19.11
C GLY A 106 -6.87 -5.60 -18.29
N GLY A 107 -6.72 -5.61 -16.96
CA GLY A 107 -7.83 -5.55 -16.02
C GLY A 107 -7.95 -4.11 -15.49
N GLU A 108 -9.18 -3.66 -15.28
CA GLU A 108 -9.47 -2.37 -14.67
C GLU A 108 -8.75 -2.25 -13.31
N SER A 109 -8.06 -1.12 -13.08
CA SER A 109 -7.37 -0.90 -11.81
C SER A 109 -8.39 -0.86 -10.65
N LEU A 110 -8.01 -1.33 -9.45
CA LEU A 110 -8.89 -1.32 -8.28
C LEU A 110 -9.46 0.09 -8.02
N VAL A 111 -8.65 1.13 -8.23
CA VAL A 111 -9.06 2.53 -8.10
C VAL A 111 -10.12 2.92 -9.13
N GLN A 112 -9.98 2.54 -10.40
CA GLN A 112 -11.03 2.77 -11.42
C GLN A 112 -12.33 2.07 -11.05
N ARG A 113 -12.24 0.80 -10.65
CA ARG A 113 -13.41 0.01 -10.27
C ARG A 113 -14.13 0.58 -9.05
N LEU A 114 -13.39 1.11 -8.08
CA LEU A 114 -13.97 1.82 -6.93
C LEU A 114 -14.58 3.16 -7.34
N ALA A 115 -13.92 3.94 -8.20
CA ALA A 115 -14.41 5.25 -8.64
C ALA A 115 -15.80 5.16 -9.31
N GLY A 116 -16.07 4.09 -10.06
CA GLY A 116 -17.35 3.86 -10.73
C GLY A 116 -18.49 3.33 -9.84
N LEU A 117 -18.23 3.00 -8.57
CA LEU A 117 -19.23 2.45 -7.64
C LEU A 117 -19.83 3.52 -6.73
N ALA A 118 -21.05 3.29 -6.23
CA ALA A 118 -21.62 4.08 -5.14
C ALA A 118 -20.92 3.76 -3.81
N ASP A 119 -20.97 4.67 -2.82
CA ASP A 119 -20.22 4.53 -1.57
C ASP A 119 -20.49 3.23 -0.81
N ALA A 120 -21.76 2.82 -0.74
CA ALA A 120 -22.14 1.56 -0.10
C ALA A 120 -21.55 0.33 -0.82
N ASP A 121 -21.37 0.38 -2.13
CA ASP A 121 -20.80 -0.72 -2.92
C ASP A 121 -19.27 -0.70 -2.89
N ARG A 122 -18.66 0.49 -2.79
CA ARG A 122 -17.21 0.65 -2.51
C ARG A 122 -16.85 0.00 -1.17
N GLU A 123 -17.62 0.30 -0.12
CA GLU A 123 -17.41 -0.25 1.22
C GLU A 123 -17.55 -1.77 1.25
N ARG A 124 -18.60 -2.31 0.60
CA ARG A 124 -18.79 -3.77 0.49
C ARG A 124 -17.62 -4.44 -0.22
N LEU A 125 -17.16 -3.87 -1.34
CA LEU A 125 -16.07 -4.44 -2.12
C LEU A 125 -14.76 -4.46 -1.32
N LEU A 126 -14.44 -3.37 -0.62
CA LEU A 126 -13.24 -3.29 0.22
C LEU A 126 -13.33 -4.23 1.43
N LEU A 127 -14.50 -4.33 2.06
CA LEU A 127 -14.73 -5.26 3.16
C LEU A 127 -14.54 -6.72 2.71
N ASP A 128 -15.08 -7.09 1.56
CA ASP A 128 -14.91 -8.44 1.00
C ASP A 128 -13.46 -8.73 0.61
N LEU A 129 -12.74 -7.73 0.09
CA LEU A 129 -11.31 -7.84 -0.18
C LEU A 129 -10.54 -8.15 1.12
N VAL A 130 -10.77 -7.38 2.18
CA VAL A 130 -10.11 -7.58 3.48
C VAL A 130 -10.42 -8.97 4.05
N ARG A 131 -11.69 -9.38 4.03
CA ARG A 131 -12.13 -10.68 4.56
C ARG A 131 -11.55 -11.84 3.77
N THR A 132 -11.49 -11.72 2.45
CA THR A 132 -10.88 -12.72 1.58
C THR A 132 -9.39 -12.92 1.90
N HIS A 133 -8.63 -11.82 2.01
CA HIS A 133 -7.22 -11.90 2.34
C HIS A 133 -6.98 -12.41 3.76
N ALA A 134 -7.81 -11.99 4.73
CA ALA A 134 -7.74 -12.45 6.11
C ALA A 134 -8.03 -13.96 6.23
N ALA A 135 -9.07 -14.45 5.57
CA ALA A 135 -9.40 -15.89 5.55
C ALA A 135 -8.25 -16.71 4.95
N ALA A 136 -7.68 -16.23 3.86
CA ALA A 136 -6.58 -16.90 3.20
C ALA A 136 -5.24 -16.84 3.98
N VAL A 137 -5.05 -15.90 4.93
CA VAL A 137 -3.91 -15.90 5.86
C VAL A 137 -4.13 -16.93 6.97
N LEU A 138 -5.35 -16.97 7.53
CA LEU A 138 -5.71 -17.94 8.56
C LEU A 138 -5.85 -19.38 8.02
N GLY A 139 -5.78 -19.57 6.70
CA GLY A 139 -5.97 -20.87 6.05
C GLY A 139 -7.41 -21.39 6.18
N ARG A 140 -8.36 -20.46 6.31
CA ARG A 140 -9.80 -20.73 6.34
C ARG A 140 -10.31 -20.88 4.91
N GLY A 141 -11.18 -21.85 4.68
CA GLY A 141 -11.84 -22.06 3.39
C GLY A 141 -12.93 -21.00 3.16
N ALA A 142 -13.42 -20.90 1.92
CA ALA A 142 -14.45 -19.92 1.52
C ALA A 142 -15.77 -20.02 2.30
N SER A 143 -16.02 -21.14 2.99
CA SER A 143 -17.22 -21.35 3.82
C SER A 143 -17.10 -20.83 5.26
N ASP A 144 -15.90 -20.45 5.71
CA ASP A 144 -15.66 -19.98 7.08
C ASP A 144 -15.64 -18.44 7.08
N VAL A 145 -16.81 -17.88 7.33
CA VAL A 145 -17.12 -16.46 7.15
C VAL A 145 -16.55 -15.66 8.31
N ILE A 146 -15.50 -14.87 8.06
CA ILE A 146 -14.98 -13.91 9.04
C ILE A 146 -16.02 -12.82 9.28
N GLY A 147 -16.42 -12.59 10.54
CA GLY A 147 -17.35 -11.50 10.88
C GLY A 147 -16.75 -10.12 10.62
N PRO A 148 -17.52 -9.15 10.08
CA PRO A 148 -17.00 -7.82 9.72
C PRO A 148 -16.49 -7.02 10.92
N GLU A 149 -17.14 -7.16 12.08
CA GLU A 149 -16.74 -6.50 13.33
C GLU A 149 -15.88 -7.39 14.23
N GLN A 150 -15.55 -8.60 13.80
CA GLN A 150 -14.80 -9.53 14.63
C GLN A 150 -13.33 -9.11 14.71
N ALA A 151 -12.83 -8.95 15.93
CA ALA A 151 -11.47 -8.51 16.14
C ALA A 151 -10.46 -9.53 15.59
N PHE A 152 -9.46 -9.07 14.84
CA PHE A 152 -8.41 -9.92 14.28
C PHE A 152 -7.69 -10.74 15.35
N LYS A 153 -7.49 -10.17 16.54
CA LYS A 153 -6.89 -10.89 17.69
C LYS A 153 -7.71 -12.11 18.12
N GLN A 154 -9.05 -12.02 18.08
CA GLN A 154 -9.94 -13.15 18.41
C GLN A 154 -9.93 -14.23 17.32
N LEU A 155 -9.62 -13.84 16.08
CA LEU A 155 -9.49 -14.75 14.94
C LEU A 155 -8.16 -15.50 14.91
N GLY A 156 -7.21 -15.13 15.78
CA GLY A 156 -5.89 -15.73 15.87
C GLY A 156 -4.79 -14.97 15.13
N PHE A 157 -4.99 -13.68 14.82
CA PHE A 157 -3.90 -12.85 14.31
C PHE A 157 -2.86 -12.54 15.38
N ASP A 158 -1.60 -12.68 14.98
CA ASP A 158 -0.37 -12.42 15.71
C ASP A 158 0.57 -11.53 14.87
N SER A 159 1.78 -11.26 15.37
CA SER A 159 2.73 -10.39 14.67
C SER A 159 3.15 -10.89 13.28
N LEU A 160 3.21 -12.21 13.06
CA LEU A 160 3.63 -12.79 11.77
C LEU A 160 2.49 -12.71 10.75
N THR A 161 1.30 -13.14 11.15
CA THR A 161 0.10 -13.12 10.31
C THR A 161 -0.37 -11.70 9.99
N ALA A 162 -0.14 -10.73 10.89
CA ALA A 162 -0.37 -9.30 10.62
C ALA A 162 0.49 -8.77 9.47
N VAL A 163 1.79 -9.11 9.47
CA VAL A 163 2.71 -8.73 8.38
C VAL A 163 2.29 -9.40 7.06
N GLU A 164 1.85 -10.65 7.11
CA GLU A 164 1.39 -11.36 5.91
C GLU A 164 0.13 -10.73 5.31
N LEU A 165 -0.86 -10.39 6.13
CA LEU A 165 -2.08 -9.69 5.68
C LEU A 165 -1.71 -8.34 5.05
N ARG A 166 -0.85 -7.57 5.70
CA ARG A 166 -0.35 -6.29 5.15
C ARG A 166 0.33 -6.47 3.79
N ASN A 167 1.17 -7.48 3.63
CA ASN A 167 1.85 -7.74 2.35
C ASN A 167 0.86 -8.09 1.23
N ARG A 168 -0.15 -8.89 1.53
CA ARG A 168 -1.21 -9.27 0.58
C ARG A 168 -2.08 -8.06 0.20
N LEU A 169 -2.45 -7.23 1.17
CA LEU A 169 -3.22 -6.02 0.92
C LEU A 169 -2.42 -5.03 0.07
N ASN A 170 -1.14 -4.78 0.39
CA ASN A 170 -0.27 -3.95 -0.45
C ASN A 170 -0.22 -4.44 -1.91
N GLN A 171 -0.19 -5.75 -2.13
CA GLN A 171 -0.17 -6.31 -3.47
C GLN A 171 -1.50 -6.08 -4.21
N ALA A 172 -2.63 -6.20 -3.51
CA ALA A 172 -3.96 -6.04 -4.09
C ALA A 172 -4.33 -4.56 -4.34
N THR A 173 -3.87 -3.66 -3.47
CA THR A 173 -4.25 -2.24 -3.50
C THR A 173 -3.18 -1.34 -4.10
N GLY A 174 -1.92 -1.78 -4.16
CA GLY A 174 -0.78 -0.95 -4.56
C GLY A 174 -0.30 0.02 -3.48
N LEU A 175 -0.92 0.02 -2.30
CA LEU A 175 -0.57 0.91 -1.19
C LEU A 175 0.69 0.46 -0.42
N ARG A 176 1.25 1.38 0.37
CA ARG A 176 2.33 1.12 1.33
C ARG A 176 1.80 1.16 2.77
N LEU A 177 1.12 0.10 3.19
CA LEU A 177 0.52 0.02 4.51
C LEU A 177 1.57 -0.28 5.62
N PRO A 178 1.44 0.27 6.83
CA PRO A 178 2.35 0.02 7.95
C PRO A 178 2.22 -1.41 8.53
N ALA A 179 3.25 -1.90 9.22
CA ALA A 179 3.21 -3.23 9.85
C ALA A 179 2.27 -3.31 11.07
N THR A 180 1.89 -2.15 11.64
CA THR A 180 0.97 -2.02 12.77
C THR A 180 -0.51 -2.00 12.36
N LEU A 181 -0.80 -2.07 11.06
CA LEU A 181 -2.14 -1.92 10.46
C LEU A 181 -3.26 -2.70 11.18
N VAL A 182 -3.00 -3.96 11.55
CA VAL A 182 -3.99 -4.84 12.21
C VAL A 182 -4.25 -4.42 13.67
N PHE A 183 -3.33 -3.69 14.29
CA PHE A 183 -3.50 -3.13 15.63
C PHE A 183 -4.18 -1.75 15.59
N ASP A 184 -3.84 -0.95 14.59
CA ASP A 184 -4.45 0.37 14.35
C ASP A 184 -5.91 0.23 13.89
N HIS A 185 -6.20 -0.81 13.10
CA HIS A 185 -7.53 -1.15 12.59
C HIS A 185 -7.87 -2.60 12.98
N PRO A 186 -8.45 -2.81 14.18
CA PRO A 186 -8.51 -4.12 14.82
C PRO A 186 -9.55 -5.08 14.25
N ASN A 187 -10.39 -4.65 13.30
CA ASN A 187 -11.40 -5.48 12.65
C ASN A 187 -11.48 -5.21 11.12
N PRO A 188 -12.08 -6.13 10.34
CA PRO A 188 -12.22 -5.98 8.90
C PRO A 188 -12.91 -4.69 8.44
N THR A 189 -13.96 -4.23 9.12
CA THR A 189 -14.68 -3.00 8.77
C THR A 189 -13.78 -1.76 8.91
N ALA A 190 -13.10 -1.61 10.05
CA ALA A 190 -12.19 -0.49 10.31
C ALA A 190 -11.05 -0.46 9.29
N LEU A 191 -10.53 -1.64 8.91
CA LEU A 191 -9.48 -1.75 7.92
C LEU A 191 -9.99 -1.41 6.52
N ALA A 192 -11.21 -1.81 6.15
CA ALA A 192 -11.82 -1.46 4.88
C ALA A 192 -12.04 0.05 4.73
N HIS A 193 -12.47 0.75 5.79
CA HIS A 193 -12.58 2.21 5.79
C HIS A 193 -11.21 2.88 5.60
N HIS A 194 -10.18 2.43 6.31
CA HIS A 194 -8.84 2.98 6.11
C HIS A 194 -8.33 2.79 4.67
N LEU A 195 -8.56 1.61 4.07
CA LEU A 195 -8.21 1.37 2.67
C LEU A 195 -8.99 2.28 1.70
N ARG A 196 -10.26 2.58 2.00
CA ARG A 196 -11.07 3.51 1.22
C ARG A 196 -10.43 4.89 1.23
N ASP A 197 -10.10 5.39 2.41
CA ASP A 197 -9.55 6.75 2.58
C ASP A 197 -8.17 6.91 1.93
N GLU A 198 -7.36 5.84 1.89
CA GLU A 198 -6.06 5.82 1.20
C GLU A 198 -6.19 5.67 -0.33
N LEU A 199 -7.17 4.92 -0.84
CA LEU A 199 -7.37 4.68 -2.28
C LEU A 199 -8.19 5.75 -2.98
N LEU A 200 -9.11 6.36 -2.24
CA LEU A 200 -9.96 7.45 -2.64
C LEU A 200 -9.75 8.57 -1.62
N PRO A 201 -8.56 9.20 -1.59
CA PRO A 201 -8.36 10.38 -0.75
C PRO A 201 -9.44 11.37 -1.15
N ASP A 202 -10.36 11.61 -0.21
CA ASP A 202 -11.51 12.44 -0.44
C ASP A 202 -10.96 13.78 -0.94
N VAL A 203 -11.23 14.11 -2.21
CA VAL A 203 -11.10 15.50 -2.63
C VAL A 203 -12.13 16.19 -1.76
N PRO A 204 -11.73 16.99 -0.76
CA PRO A 204 -12.70 17.60 0.14
C PRO A 204 -13.75 18.24 -0.76
N PRO A 205 -15.06 18.02 -0.48
CA PRO A 205 -16.11 18.59 -1.31
C PRO A 205 -15.75 20.05 -1.53
N PRO A 206 -15.76 20.56 -2.79
CA PRO A 206 -15.29 21.90 -3.08
C PRO A 206 -15.92 22.80 -2.04
N VAL A 207 -15.09 23.39 -1.19
CA VAL A 207 -15.55 24.26 -0.11
C VAL A 207 -16.44 25.25 -0.83
N ASP A 208 -17.74 25.21 -0.57
CA ASP A 208 -18.65 26.15 -1.21
C ASP A 208 -18.29 27.51 -0.63
N LEU A 209 -17.42 28.21 -1.35
CA LEU A 209 -16.90 29.51 -0.96
C LEU A 209 -18.07 30.46 -0.78
N ASN A 210 -19.17 30.27 -1.52
CA ASN A 210 -20.39 31.06 -1.36
C ASN A 210 -21.11 30.73 -0.04
N ALA A 211 -21.21 29.46 0.34
CA ALA A 211 -21.80 29.07 1.63
C ALA A 211 -20.96 29.57 2.81
N ARG A 212 -19.63 29.46 2.71
CA ARG A 212 -18.70 29.93 3.73
C ARG A 212 -18.66 31.46 3.82
N GLU A 213 -18.75 32.14 2.69
CA GLU A 213 -18.90 33.60 2.64
C GLU A 213 -20.24 34.04 3.23
N ALA A 214 -21.35 33.34 2.94
CA ALA A 214 -22.66 33.62 3.51
C ALA A 214 -22.66 33.43 5.04
N GLU A 215 -21.96 32.41 5.54
CA GLU A 215 -21.77 32.18 6.97
C GLU A 215 -20.94 33.29 7.63
N ILE A 216 -19.82 33.69 7.03
CA ILE A 216 -19.00 34.81 7.51
C ILE A 216 -19.82 36.10 7.52
N ARG A 217 -20.59 36.39 6.46
CA ARG A 217 -21.48 37.56 6.39
C ARG A 217 -22.55 37.54 7.48
N LYS A 218 -23.13 36.38 7.76
CA LYS A 218 -24.12 36.19 8.83
C LYS A 218 -23.50 36.42 10.21
N VAL A 219 -22.30 35.90 10.46
CA VAL A 219 -21.56 36.13 11.71
C VAL A 219 -21.24 37.61 11.86
N LEU A 220 -20.68 38.26 10.85
CA LEU A 220 -20.38 39.70 10.86
C LEU A 220 -21.63 40.55 11.12
N ALA A 221 -22.78 40.20 10.52
CA ALA A 221 -24.04 40.91 10.73
C ALA A 221 -24.63 40.71 12.16
N SER A 222 -24.28 39.60 12.83
CA SER A 222 -24.77 39.29 14.17
C SER A 222 -23.94 39.92 15.30
N VAL A 223 -22.71 40.36 15.03
CA VAL A 223 -21.83 40.97 16.03
C VAL A 223 -22.17 42.48 16.16
N PRO A 224 -22.45 43.00 17.37
CA PRO A 224 -22.68 44.42 17.57
C PRO A 224 -21.47 45.27 17.16
N LEU A 225 -21.72 46.35 16.41
CA LEU A 225 -20.68 47.26 15.91
C LEU A 225 -19.81 47.87 17.02
N SER A 226 -20.35 48.03 18.23
CA SER A 226 -19.58 48.49 19.40
C SER A 226 -18.43 47.54 19.76
N ARG A 227 -18.67 46.22 19.73
CA ARG A 227 -17.61 45.23 19.98
C ARG A 227 -16.56 45.21 18.88
N LEU A 228 -16.98 45.36 17.62
CA LEU A 228 -16.04 45.43 16.50
C LEU A 228 -15.16 46.69 16.58
N ARG A 229 -15.70 47.80 17.10
CA ARG A 229 -14.96 49.04 17.32
C ARG A 229 -14.00 48.96 18.50
N GLU A 230 -14.40 48.35 19.61
CA GLU A 230 -13.55 48.17 20.80
C GLU A 230 -12.29 47.35 20.50
N VAL A 231 -12.38 46.38 19.59
CA VAL A 231 -11.25 45.51 19.19
C VAL A 231 -10.51 46.06 17.96
N GLY A 232 -10.92 47.21 17.41
CA GLY A 232 -10.30 47.84 16.24
C GLY A 232 -10.51 47.11 14.90
N VAL A 233 -11.37 46.09 14.88
CA VAL A 233 -11.69 45.30 13.67
C VAL A 233 -12.53 46.12 12.70
N LEU A 234 -13.40 47.00 13.20
CA LEU A 234 -14.25 47.86 12.37
C LEU A 234 -13.41 48.77 11.46
N ASP A 235 -12.32 49.35 11.98
CA ASP A 235 -11.43 50.23 11.19
C ASP A 235 -10.61 49.46 10.15
N ALA A 236 -10.34 48.17 10.39
CA ALA A 236 -9.72 47.29 9.41
C ALA A 236 -10.72 46.91 8.29
N LEU A 237 -11.97 46.60 8.64
CA LEU A 237 -13.03 46.30 7.67
C LEU A 237 -13.37 47.50 6.79
N MET A 238 -13.44 48.72 7.36
CA MET A 238 -13.68 49.94 6.60
C MET A 238 -12.55 50.23 5.60
N ARG A 239 -11.28 50.10 6.02
CA ARG A 239 -10.13 50.26 5.09
C ARG A 239 -10.13 49.24 3.95
N LEU A 240 -10.56 48.01 4.22
CA LEU A 240 -10.69 46.96 3.20
C LEU A 240 -11.85 47.25 2.24
N ALA A 241 -12.97 47.76 2.74
CA ALA A 241 -14.10 48.19 1.90
C ALA A 241 -13.72 49.36 0.99
N ASP A 242 -13.05 50.38 1.53
CA ASP A 242 -12.56 51.53 0.77
C ASP A 242 -11.57 51.11 -0.34
N ALA A 243 -10.75 50.09 -0.09
CA ALA A 243 -9.82 49.53 -1.07
C ALA A 243 -10.51 48.69 -2.15
N ALA A 244 -11.62 48.02 -1.83
CA ALA A 244 -12.41 47.24 -2.78
C ALA A 244 -13.20 48.14 -3.75
N ASP A 245 -13.75 49.26 -3.26
CA ASP A 245 -14.43 50.26 -4.09
C ASP A 245 -13.46 50.93 -5.08
N ALA A 246 -12.17 51.06 -4.73
CA ALA A 246 -11.15 51.60 -5.63
C ALA A 246 -10.85 50.67 -6.83
N THR A 247 -11.07 49.36 -6.69
CA THR A 247 -10.87 48.37 -7.76
C THR A 247 -12.06 48.22 -8.72
N ASP A 248 -13.24 48.75 -8.37
CA ASP A 248 -14.48 48.62 -9.18
C ASP A 248 -14.83 49.90 -9.96
N THR A 249 -13.86 50.80 -10.17
CA THR A 249 -14.07 51.96 -11.05
C THR A 249 -14.23 51.45 -12.50
N PRO A 250 -15.38 51.65 -13.17
CA PRO A 250 -15.55 51.21 -14.56
C PRO A 250 -14.56 51.97 -15.44
N VAL A 251 -13.71 51.24 -16.16
CA VAL A 251 -12.85 51.81 -17.20
C VAL A 251 -13.75 52.46 -18.25
N GLU A 252 -13.75 53.79 -18.28
CA GLU A 252 -14.43 54.61 -19.29
C GLU A 252 -14.03 54.16 -20.71
N ALA A 253 -15.06 53.99 -21.54
CA ALA A 253 -14.94 53.54 -22.92
C ALA A 253 -14.12 54.52 -23.77
N ALA A 254 -13.03 54.01 -24.37
CA ALA A 254 -12.41 54.62 -25.55
C ALA A 254 -13.22 54.25 -26.82
N PRO A 255 -13.29 55.12 -27.84
CA PRO A 255 -14.32 55.07 -28.86
C PRO A 255 -14.11 53.96 -29.91
N GLN A 256 -15.22 53.37 -30.35
CA GLN A 256 -15.28 52.48 -31.51
C GLN A 256 -14.80 53.18 -32.80
N GLY A 257 -13.86 52.54 -33.48
CA GLY A 257 -13.51 52.81 -34.87
C GLY A 257 -12.98 51.55 -35.56
N ALA A 258 -13.66 51.14 -36.62
CA ALA A 258 -13.31 50.12 -37.61
C ALA A 258 -13.48 48.63 -37.22
N ARG A 259 -14.65 48.11 -37.60
CA ARG A 259 -14.90 46.71 -37.97
C ARG A 259 -13.90 46.25 -39.05
N ALA A 260 -13.35 45.05 -38.87
CA ALA A 260 -13.29 44.03 -39.91
C ALA A 260 -13.17 42.66 -39.23
N ASP A 261 -14.28 41.92 -39.31
CA ASP A 261 -14.35 40.46 -39.19
C ASP A 261 -13.47 39.86 -40.30
N GLU A 262 -12.67 38.84 -40.00
CA GLU A 262 -12.40 37.77 -40.97
C GLU A 262 -11.81 36.53 -40.27
N THR A 263 -12.74 35.73 -39.80
CA THR A 263 -12.57 34.31 -39.43
C THR A 263 -12.30 33.40 -40.65
N ASP A 264 -11.82 33.95 -41.79
CA ASP A 264 -11.63 33.24 -43.06
C ASP A 264 -10.16 33.16 -43.50
N LEU A 265 -9.24 32.78 -42.59
CA LEU A 265 -7.84 32.52 -42.94
C LEU A 265 -7.32 31.17 -42.42
N ILE A 266 -8.16 30.13 -42.46
CA ILE A 266 -7.73 28.73 -42.22
C ILE A 266 -7.84 27.85 -43.48
N ALA A 267 -8.43 28.34 -44.60
CA ALA A 267 -8.69 27.50 -45.77
C ALA A 267 -7.76 27.69 -46.99
N ALA A 268 -6.65 28.44 -46.88
CA ALA A 268 -5.71 28.62 -48.00
C ALA A 268 -4.24 28.71 -47.55
N MET A 269 -3.82 27.82 -46.66
CA MET A 269 -2.40 27.68 -46.28
C MET A 269 -1.76 26.45 -46.95
N ASP A 270 -0.75 26.72 -47.76
CA ASP A 270 0.16 25.75 -48.38
C ASP A 270 0.97 24.97 -47.33
N ALA A 271 1.14 23.67 -47.56
CA ALA A 271 1.86 22.73 -46.70
C ALA A 271 3.32 23.14 -46.42
N ASP A 272 3.95 23.91 -47.32
CA ASP A 272 5.34 24.35 -47.14
C ASP A 272 5.49 25.42 -46.05
N SER A 273 4.42 26.16 -45.73
CA SER A 273 4.43 27.17 -44.66
C SER A 273 4.30 26.57 -43.25
N LEU A 274 3.79 25.34 -43.11
CA LEU A 274 3.72 24.63 -41.82
C LEU A 274 5.06 24.01 -41.42
N VAL A 275 5.87 23.57 -42.39
CA VAL A 275 7.19 22.96 -42.14
C VAL A 275 8.21 24.02 -41.72
N ALA A 276 8.14 25.23 -42.27
CA ALA A 276 9.03 26.34 -41.89
C ALA A 276 8.85 26.80 -40.43
N ARG A 277 7.65 26.65 -39.85
CA ARG A 277 7.39 26.97 -38.44
C ARG A 277 7.77 25.84 -37.47
N ALA A 278 7.77 24.58 -37.92
CA ALA A 278 8.09 23.43 -37.06
C ALA A 278 9.60 23.23 -36.84
N LEU A 279 10.46 23.76 -37.73
CA LEU A 279 11.93 23.65 -37.62
C LEU A 279 12.60 24.91 -37.04
N GLY A 280 11.83 25.90 -36.61
CA GLY A 280 12.32 27.21 -36.14
C GLY A 280 12.48 27.41 -34.63
N SER A 281 12.31 26.40 -33.76
CA SER A 281 12.47 26.58 -32.30
C SER A 281 13.50 25.65 -31.65
N ALA A 282 14.69 25.57 -32.23
CA ALA A 282 15.87 25.03 -31.58
C ALA A 282 17.09 25.95 -31.80
N ALA A 283 17.08 27.13 -31.18
CA ALA A 283 18.27 27.91 -30.86
C ALA A 283 17.93 29.10 -29.94
N SER A 284 17.98 28.87 -28.63
CA SER A 284 18.59 29.75 -27.62
C SER A 284 18.62 29.03 -26.29
#